data_AF-A0A937VZ31-F1
#
_entry.id   AF-A0A937VZ31-F1
#
_cell.length_a   1.000
_cell.length_b   1.000
_cell.length_c   1.000
_cell.angle_alpha   90.00
_cell.angle_beta   90.00
_cell.angle_gamma   90.00
#
_symmetry.space_group_name_H-M   'P 1'
#
loop_
_entity.id
_entity.type
_entity.pdbx_description
1 polymer ?
#
loop_
_entity_poly.entity_id
_entity_poly.type
_entity_poly.pdbx_seq_one_letter_code
_entity_poly.pdbx_strand_id
1 'polypeptide(L)' 'MLTAYIQAALQHAHYEILPDDEGYFGTIQALMGVWAHGQTLEACREELREVLEEWIVAGLHMG' A
#
# COMPACT_ATOMS: atom_id res chain seq x y z
N MET A 1 -0.72 -16.88 7.09
CA MET A 1 -0.41 -16.21 8.38
C MET A 1 0.24 -14.84 8.20
N LEU A 2 1.30 -14.63 7.40
CA LEU A 2 1.71 -13.25 7.04
C LEU A 2 1.02 -12.74 5.76
N THR A 3 0.97 -13.56 4.71
CA THR A 3 0.29 -13.23 3.45
C THR A 3 -1.20 -12.91 3.63
N ALA A 4 -1.87 -13.61 4.54
CA ALA A 4 -3.28 -13.34 4.87
C ALA A 4 -3.48 -11.99 5.56
N TYR A 5 -2.51 -11.57 6.38
CA TYR A 5 -2.52 -10.25 7.01
C TYR A 5 -2.29 -9.15 5.96
N ILE A 6 -1.31 -9.35 5.06
CA ILE A 6 -1.03 -8.45 3.94
C ILE A 6 -2.28 -8.30 3.05
N GLN A 7 -2.92 -9.41 2.67
CA GLN A 7 -4.15 -9.39 1.89
C GLN A 7 -5.29 -8.68 2.63
N ALA A 8 -5.47 -8.93 3.93
CA ALA A 8 -6.48 -8.24 4.72
C ALA A 8 -6.23 -6.73 4.77
N ALA A 9 -4.98 -6.29 4.97
CA ALA A 9 -4.62 -4.88 4.96
C ALA A 9 -4.86 -4.24 3.58
N LEU A 10 -4.51 -4.93 2.48
CA LEU A 10 -4.76 -4.46 1.12
C LEU A 10 -6.26 -4.39 0.78
N GLN A 11 -7.12 -5.21 1.39
CA GLN A 11 -8.57 -5.07 1.26
C GLN A 11 -9.11 -3.78 1.88
N HIS A 12 -8.38 -3.19 2.82
CA HIS A 12 -8.69 -1.89 3.43
C HIS A 12 -7.96 -0.73 2.73
N ALA A 13 -7.26 -0.99 1.62
CA ALA A 13 -6.60 0.06 0.85
C ALA A 13 -7.64 0.97 0.19
N HIS A 14 -7.38 2.27 0.27
CA HIS A 14 -8.11 3.29 -0.46
C HIS A 14 -7.29 3.76 -1.65
N TYR A 15 -7.92 3.82 -2.82
CA TYR A 15 -7.30 4.30 -4.05
C TYR A 15 -8.03 5.53 -4.54
N GLU A 16 -7.27 6.57 -4.83
CA GLU A 16 -7.73 7.83 -5.40
C GLU A 16 -7.10 8.01 -6.77
N ILE A 17 -7.89 8.50 -7.74
CA ILE A 17 -7.38 8.90 -9.05
C ILE A 17 -6.88 10.33 -8.94
N LEU A 18 -5.63 10.56 -9.31
CA LEU A 18 -5.02 11.87 -9.31
C LEU A 18 -5.41 12.66 -10.58
N PRO A 19 -5.50 14.00 -10.49
CA PRO A 19 -5.76 14.84 -11.65
C PRO A 19 -4.60 14.81 -12.66
N ASP A 20 -4.81 15.42 -13.83
CA ASP A 20 -3.75 15.68 -14.83
C ASP A 20 -2.99 14.43 -15.34
N ASP A 21 -3.66 13.28 -15.34
CA ASP A 21 -3.08 11.99 -15.74
C ASP A 21 -1.87 11.59 -14.88
N GLU A 22 -1.81 12.10 -13.64
CA GLU A 22 -0.75 11.77 -12.69
C GLU A 22 -0.85 10.31 -12.20
N GLY A 23 -1.99 9.63 -12.40
CA GLY A 23 -2.16 8.22 -12.10
C GLY A 23 -3.02 7.96 -10.86
N TYR A 24 -2.62 6.99 -10.05
CA TYR A 24 -3.37 6.49 -8.89
C TYR A 24 -2.54 6.64 -7.63
N PHE A 25 -3.19 7.09 -6.56
CA PHE A 25 -2.63 7.16 -5.22
C PHE A 25 -3.33 6.14 -4.32
N GLY A 26 -2.57 5.26 -3.69
CA GLY A 26 -3.05 4.20 -2.83
C GLY A 26 -2.58 4.41 -1.39
N THR A 27 -3.46 4.25 -0.42
CA THR A 27 -3.11 4.36 1.02
C THR A 27 -3.83 3.30 1.84
N ILE A 28 -3.28 2.95 3.00
CA ILE A 28 -3.98 2.14 4.00
C ILE A 28 -4.17 3.01 5.24
N GLN A 29 -5.38 3.54 5.46
CA GLN A 29 -5.65 4.51 6.53
C GLN A 29 -5.28 4.00 7.93
N ALA A 30 -5.36 2.68 8.16
CA ALA A 30 -4.99 2.07 9.44
C ALA A 30 -3.47 2.03 9.70
N LEU A 31 -2.65 2.26 8.68
CA LEU A 31 -1.19 2.10 8.72
C LEU A 31 -0.51 3.43 8.32
N MET A 32 -0.14 4.22 9.32
CA MET A 32 0.54 5.50 9.07
C MET A 32 1.88 5.28 8.36
N GLY A 33 2.07 6.00 7.26
CA GLY A 33 3.28 5.92 6.44
C GLY A 33 3.20 4.88 5.31
N VAL A 34 2.12 4.09 5.20
CA VAL A 34 1.91 3.14 4.10
C VAL A 34 1.06 3.78 3.00
N TRP A 35 1.72 4.19 1.94
CA TRP A 35 1.10 4.74 0.74
C TRP A 35 1.95 4.42 -0.50
N ALA A 36 1.34 4.48 -1.67
CA ALA A 36 1.98 4.21 -2.94
C ALA A 36 1.36 5.04 -4.07
N HIS A 37 2.11 5.16 -5.16
CA HIS A 37 1.68 5.84 -6.38
C HIS A 37 1.95 4.93 -7.58
N GLY A 38 1.08 4.98 -8.59
CA GLY A 38 1.31 4.24 -9.82
C GLY A 38 0.51 4.80 -10.99
N GLN A 39 1.07 4.67 -12.20
CA GLN A 39 0.43 5.13 -13.44
C GLN A 39 -0.86 4.37 -13.77
N THR A 40 -1.03 3.16 -13.22
CA THR A 40 -2.24 2.36 -13.32
C THR A 40 -2.65 1.86 -11.94
N LEU A 41 -3.93 1.49 -11.79
CA LEU A 41 -4.43 0.93 -10.54
C LEU A 41 -3.65 -0.33 -10.12
N GLU A 42 -3.33 -1.20 -11.08
CA GLU A 42 -2.57 -2.43 -10.83
C GLU A 42 -1.14 -2.12 -10.36
N ALA A 43 -0.46 -1.17 -11.00
CA ALA A 43 0.88 -0.74 -10.59
C ALA A 43 0.87 -0.13 -9.18
N CYS A 44 -0.12 0.73 -8.90
CA CYS A 44 -0.29 1.32 -7.57
C CYS A 44 -0.58 0.24 -6.50
N ARG A 45 -1.37 -0.79 -6.83
CA ARG A 45 -1.65 -1.91 -5.92
C ARG A 45 -0.41 -2.74 -5.63
N GLU A 46 0.39 -3.02 -6.65
CA GLU A 46 1.62 -3.80 -6.49
C GLU A 46 2.65 -3.05 -5.64
N GLU A 47 2.86 -1.77 -5.93
CA GLU A 47 3.72 -0.90 -5.11
C GLU A 47 3.23 -0.81 -3.66
N LEU A 48 1.91 -0.66 -3.44
CA LEU A 48 1.33 -0.60 -2.10
C LEU A 48 1.54 -1.90 -1.31
N ARG A 49 1.56 -3.05 -2.00
CA ARG A 49 1.88 -4.35 -1.39
C ARG A 49 3.34 -4.39 -0.95
N GLU A 50 4.26 -3.94 -1.79
CA GLU A 50 5.70 -3.91 -1.47
C GLU A 50 6.00 -2.99 -0.29
N VAL A 51 5.48 -1.76 -0.30
CA VAL A 51 5.64 -0.80 0.79
C VAL A 51 5.08 -1.35 2.11
N LEU A 52 3.94 -2.05 2.07
CA LEU A 52 3.36 -2.70 3.24
C LEU A 52 4.26 -3.82 3.79
N GLU A 53 4.83 -4.64 2.91
CA GLU A 53 5.76 -5.71 3.30
C GLU A 53 7.02 -5.14 3.97
N GLU A 54 7.61 -4.09 3.40
CA GLU A 54 8.75 -3.39 3.97
C GLU A 54 8.43 -2.73 5.32
N TRP A 55 7.25 -2.09 5.43
CA TRP A 55 6.80 -1.47 6.68
C TRP A 55 6.68 -2.50 7.81
N ILE A 56 6.15 -3.69 7.51
CA ILE A 56 6.06 -4.79 8.49
C ILE A 56 7.46 -5.25 8.90
N VAL A 57 8.37 -5.46 7.95
CA VAL A 57 9.75 -5.89 8.24
C VAL A 57 10.48 -4.85 9.09
N ALA A 58 10.33 -3.57 8.78
CA ALA A 58 10.91 -2.48 9.56
C ALA A 58 10.37 -2.47 10.99
N GLY A 59 9.05 -2.63 11.16
CA GLY A 59 8.42 -2.73 12.49
C GLY A 59 8.91 -3.92 13.31
N LEU A 60 9.16 -5.07 12.67
CA LEU A 60 9.72 -6.25 13.32
C LEU A 60 11.19 -6.07 13.74
N HIS A 61 11.96 -5.28 12.99
CA HIS A 61 13.38 -5.05 13.27
C HIS A 61 13.61 -4.02 14.39
N MET A 62 12.64 -3.14 14.64
CA MET A 62 12.66 -2.13 15.69
C MET A 62 12.00 -2.58 17.01
N GLY A 63 11.46 -3.81 17.04
CA GLY A 63 10.76 -4.41 18.18
C GLY A 63 11.64 -5.21 19.13
#